data_AF-A0A537KUJ8-F1
#
_entry.id   AF-A0A537KUJ8-F1
#
_cell.length_a   1.000
_cell.length_b   1.000
_cell.length_c   1.000
_cell.angle_alpha   90.00
_cell.angle_beta   90.00
_cell.angle_gamma   90.00
#
_symmetry.space_group_name_H-M   'P 1'
#
loop_
_entity.id
_entity.type
_entity.pdbx_description
1 polymer ?
#
loop_
_entity_poly.entity_id
_entity_poly.type
_entity_poly.pdbx_seq_one_letter_code
_entity_poly.pdbx_strand_id
1 'polypeptide(L)'
;MKFVRYESISPIRFFDLRIERSARDQVVAQMWGYGEAFGFRMLVKNYRAKPDDMFFQMWRPDVDLLASNDSDTGARDIKIGIGFYPKRGQRPPSPENVTPLVEGLRQFLDKVPGAAITEVTAQR
;
A
#
# COMPACT_ATOMS: atom_id res chain seq x y z
N MET A 1 -20.00 9.79 4.25
CA MET A 1 -18.55 9.82 3.96
C MET A 1 -18.33 9.16 2.61
N LYS A 2 -17.98 9.91 1.56
CA LYS A 2 -17.93 9.44 0.16
C LYS A 2 -16.57 8.74 -0.04
N PHE A 3 -16.57 7.42 -0.29
CA PHE A 3 -15.36 6.71 -0.67
C PHE A 3 -14.89 7.25 -2.04
N VAL A 4 -13.63 7.66 -2.14
CA VAL A 4 -13.05 8.11 -3.40
C VAL A 4 -12.81 6.86 -4.25
N ARG A 5 -13.64 6.64 -5.26
CA ARG A 5 -13.42 5.62 -6.28
C ARG A 5 -12.20 6.02 -7.12
N TYR A 6 -11.12 5.24 -7.04
CA TYR A 6 -9.93 5.35 -7.90
C TYR A 6 -10.12 4.62 -9.24
N GLU A 7 -11.37 4.26 -9.62
CA GLU A 7 -11.74 3.42 -10.77
C GLU A 7 -11.33 3.97 -12.16
N SER A 8 -10.59 5.07 -12.24
CA SER A 8 -10.15 5.69 -13.52
C SER A 8 -8.69 6.11 -13.56
N ILE A 9 -7.91 5.84 -12.50
CA ILE A 9 -6.51 6.30 -12.40
C ILE A 9 -5.60 5.08 -12.25
N SER A 10 -4.76 4.85 -13.27
CA SER A 10 -3.73 3.82 -13.20
C SER A 10 -2.66 4.19 -12.16
N PRO A 11 -2.18 3.22 -11.36
CA PRO A 11 -1.06 3.45 -10.48
C PRO A 11 0.21 3.75 -11.28
N ILE A 12 1.06 4.62 -10.74
CA ILE A 12 2.41 4.92 -11.23
C ILE A 12 3.31 3.71 -11.01
N ARG A 13 3.17 3.07 -9.85
CA ARG A 13 3.84 1.81 -9.44
C ARG A 13 2.86 0.96 -8.65
N PHE A 14 2.86 -0.34 -8.89
CA PHE A 14 1.98 -1.30 -8.22
C PHE A 14 2.77 -2.54 -7.78
N PHE A 15 2.46 -3.03 -6.59
CA PHE A 15 3.16 -4.14 -5.96
C PHE A 15 2.16 -5.08 -5.27
N ASP A 16 2.50 -6.36 -5.25
CA ASP A 16 1.90 -7.33 -4.36
C ASP A 16 2.81 -7.52 -3.15
N LEU A 17 2.26 -7.39 -1.95
CA LEU A 17 2.89 -7.81 -0.71
C LEU A 17 2.20 -9.10 -0.24
N ARG A 18 3.00 -10.14 0.01
CA ARG A 18 2.55 -11.37 0.68
C ARG A 18 3.17 -11.46 2.06
N ILE A 19 2.35 -11.78 3.05
CA ILE A 19 2.77 -11.98 4.43
C ILE A 19 2.04 -13.16 5.06
N GLU A 20 2.64 -13.76 6.07
CA GLU A 20 1.91 -14.62 6.99
C GLU A 20 0.88 -13.80 7.80
N ARG A 21 -0.25 -14.41 8.18
CA ARG A 21 -1.27 -13.76 9.03
C ARG A 21 -0.71 -13.23 10.36
N SER A 22 0.24 -13.96 10.93
CA SER A 22 0.95 -13.60 12.17
C SER A 22 1.73 -12.28 12.06
N ALA A 23 2.13 -11.89 10.84
CA ALA A 23 2.92 -10.69 10.57
C ALA A 23 2.06 -9.43 10.38
N ARG A 24 0.73 -9.55 10.42
CA ARG A 24 -0.24 -8.46 10.19
C ARG A 24 0.11 -7.19 10.99
N ASP A 25 0.25 -7.31 12.30
CA ASP A 25 0.44 -6.15 13.16
C ASP A 25 1.83 -5.50 12.96
N GLN A 26 2.83 -6.30 12.59
CA GLN A 26 4.14 -5.77 12.20
C GLN A 26 4.06 -5.00 10.88
N VAL A 27 3.31 -5.48 9.89
CA VAL A 27 3.05 -4.70 8.67
C VAL A 27 2.37 -3.38 8.98
N VAL A 28 1.34 -3.39 9.84
CA VAL A 28 0.67 -2.15 10.25
C VAL A 28 1.66 -1.17 10.88
N ALA A 29 2.55 -1.66 11.77
CA ALA A 29 3.58 -0.84 12.39
C ALA A 29 4.60 -0.29 11.38
N GLN A 30 5.07 -1.11 10.43
CA GLN A 30 6.02 -0.67 9.40
C GLN A 30 5.38 0.32 8.42
N MET A 31 4.12 0.12 8.03
CA MET A 31 3.37 1.06 7.20
C MET A 31 3.18 2.40 7.92
N TRP A 32 3.00 2.39 9.25
CA TRP A 32 2.95 3.60 10.05
C TRP A 32 4.29 4.34 10.09
N GLY A 33 5.37 3.63 10.41
CA GLY A 33 6.71 4.20 10.43
C GLY A 33 7.13 4.74 9.05
N TYR A 34 6.77 4.04 7.97
CA TYR A 34 6.97 4.52 6.60
C TYR A 34 6.20 5.81 6.34
N GLY A 35 4.92 5.87 6.72
CA GLY A 35 4.11 7.07 6.55
C GLY A 35 4.71 8.29 7.26
N GLU A 36 5.17 8.12 8.50
CA GLU A 36 5.83 9.18 9.27
C GLU A 36 7.16 9.61 8.64
N ALA A 37 8.03 8.66 8.30
CA ALA A 37 9.36 8.94 7.73
C ALA A 37 9.29 9.67 6.39
N PHE A 38 8.25 9.38 5.60
CA PHE A 38 8.02 9.96 4.29
C PHE A 38 6.90 11.01 4.29
N GLY A 39 6.50 11.57 5.44
CA GLY A 39 5.58 12.72 5.48
C GLY A 39 4.20 12.46 4.86
N PHE A 40 3.75 11.22 4.84
CA PHE A 40 2.37 10.88 4.50
C PHE A 40 1.45 11.16 5.69
N ARG A 41 0.28 11.73 5.41
CA ARG A 41 -0.87 11.61 6.31
C ARG A 41 -1.54 10.27 6.05
N MET A 42 -2.08 9.65 7.09
CA MET A 42 -2.59 8.28 6.99
C MET A 42 -3.99 8.10 7.57
N LEU A 43 -4.70 7.16 6.96
CA LEU A 43 -5.94 6.57 7.44
C LEU A 43 -5.80 5.06 7.34
N VAL A 44 -5.76 4.39 8.50
CA VAL A 44 -5.78 2.93 8.60
C VAL A 44 -7.18 2.51 9.00
N LYS A 45 -7.84 1.68 8.18
CA LYS A 45 -9.14 1.09 8.52
C LYS A 45 -8.97 -0.41 8.71
N ASN A 46 -9.23 -0.86 9.94
CA ASN A 46 -9.46 -2.27 10.23
C ASN A 46 -10.92 -2.57 9.89
N TYR A 47 -11.17 -3.35 8.84
CA TYR A 47 -12.54 -3.74 8.48
C TYR A 47 -13.03 -4.79 9.48
N ARG A 48 -13.91 -4.40 10.40
CA ARG A 48 -14.41 -5.29 11.48
C ARG A 48 -15.09 -6.58 10.99
N ALA A 49 -15.49 -6.65 9.72
CA ALA A 49 -16.16 -7.81 9.15
C ALA A 49 -15.22 -8.99 8.84
N LYS A 50 -13.91 -8.74 8.69
CA LYS A 50 -12.90 -9.79 8.47
C LYS A 50 -11.64 -9.48 9.28
N PRO A 51 -11.18 -10.38 10.17
CA PRO A 51 -10.06 -10.11 11.06
C PRO A 51 -8.76 -9.78 10.32
N ASP A 52 -8.61 -10.29 9.10
CA ASP A 52 -7.39 -10.11 8.29
C ASP A 52 -7.45 -8.87 7.39
N ASP A 53 -8.61 -8.22 7.20
CA ASP A 53 -8.75 -7.10 6.27
C ASP A 53 -7.95 -5.88 6.76
N MET A 54 -6.98 -5.47 5.94
CA MET A 54 -6.23 -4.25 6.12
C MET A 54 -6.50 -3.30 4.95
N PHE A 55 -6.77 -2.05 5.29
CA PHE A 55 -6.82 -0.96 4.32
C PHE A 55 -5.97 0.21 4.83
N PHE A 56 -4.96 0.57 4.04
CA PHE A 56 -4.14 1.74 4.23
C PHE A 56 -4.46 2.74 3.13
N GLN A 57 -4.86 3.94 3.53
CA GLN A 57 -4.91 5.09 2.65
C GLN A 57 -3.96 6.13 3.19
N MET A 58 -2.94 6.46 2.40
CA MET A 58 -1.92 7.43 2.74
C MET A 58 -1.88 8.51 1.66
N TRP A 59 -1.70 9.76 2.07
CA TRP A 59 -1.63 10.88 1.15
C TRP A 59 -0.57 11.89 1.57
N ARG A 60 0.19 12.36 0.59
CA ARG A 60 1.14 13.48 0.63
C ARG A 60 0.76 14.48 -0.46
N PRO A 61 1.39 15.67 -0.60
CA PRO A 61 0.95 16.66 -1.58
C PRO A 61 0.98 16.20 -3.05
N ASP A 62 1.92 15.32 -3.38
CA ASP A 62 2.35 14.93 -4.74
C ASP A 62 1.87 13.53 -5.18
N VAL A 63 1.61 12.62 -4.25
CA VAL A 63 1.18 11.24 -4.56
C VAL A 63 0.27 10.68 -3.46
N ASP A 64 -0.59 9.73 -3.83
CA ASP A 64 -1.37 8.90 -2.91
C ASP A 64 -0.79 7.49 -2.87
N LEU A 65 -0.82 6.85 -1.70
CA LEU A 65 -0.58 5.41 -1.58
C LEU A 65 -1.85 4.74 -1.05
N LEU A 66 -2.30 3.71 -1.75
CA LEU A 66 -3.36 2.84 -1.30
C LEU A 66 -2.81 1.43 -1.16
N ALA A 67 -3.11 0.78 -0.04
CA ALA A 67 -2.86 -0.63 0.13
C ALA A 67 -4.11 -1.31 0.68
N SER A 68 -4.52 -2.40 0.05
CA SER A 68 -5.71 -3.15 0.46
C SER A 68 -5.48 -4.64 0.33
N ASN A 69 -6.07 -5.41 1.23
CA ASN A 69 -6.13 -6.85 1.07
C ASN A 69 -6.76 -7.24 -0.28
N ASP A 70 -6.12 -8.18 -0.94
CA ASP A 70 -6.53 -8.85 -2.18
C ASP A 70 -6.66 -10.38 -1.95
N SER A 71 -6.60 -10.83 -0.69
CA SER A 71 -6.75 -12.25 -0.34
C SER A 71 -8.19 -12.63 -0.03
N ASP A 72 -8.58 -13.81 -0.52
CA ASP A 72 -9.84 -14.46 -0.16
C ASP A 72 -9.90 -14.84 1.33
N THR A 73 -11.12 -14.90 1.85
CA THR A 73 -11.38 -15.34 3.22
C THR A 73 -10.87 -16.77 3.42
N GLY A 74 -9.92 -16.99 4.35
CA GLY A 74 -9.37 -18.31 4.68
C GLY A 74 -8.02 -18.66 4.03
N ALA A 75 -7.44 -17.78 3.22
CA ALA A 75 -6.08 -17.94 2.70
C ALA A 75 -5.05 -18.05 3.85
N ARG A 76 -4.06 -18.93 3.72
CA ARG A 76 -2.99 -19.09 4.72
C ARG A 76 -2.14 -17.82 4.87
N ASP A 77 -1.89 -17.18 3.74
CA ASP A 77 -1.14 -15.93 3.64
C ASP A 77 -2.08 -14.78 3.27
N ILE A 78 -1.74 -13.58 3.72
CA ILE A 78 -2.43 -12.35 3.35
C ILE A 78 -1.72 -11.77 2.13
N LYS A 79 -2.50 -11.47 1.09
CA LYS A 79 -2.05 -10.73 -0.09
C LYS A 79 -2.57 -9.30 0.02
N ILE A 80 -1.71 -8.32 -0.16
CA ILE A 80 -2.03 -6.89 -0.13
C ILE A 80 -1.55 -6.28 -1.44
N GLY A 81 -2.47 -5.69 -2.20
CA GLY A 81 -2.11 -4.86 -3.36
C GLY A 81 -1.74 -3.47 -2.87
N ILE A 82 -0.57 -2.95 -3.28
CA ILE A 82 -0.06 -1.63 -2.91
C ILE A 82 0.16 -0.81 -4.18
N GLY A 83 -0.48 0.35 -4.27
CA GLY A 83 -0.36 1.24 -5.42
C GLY A 83 0.00 2.67 -5.04
N PHE A 84 0.92 3.26 -5.80
CA PHE A 84 1.20 4.70 -5.80
C PHE A 84 0.39 5.36 -6.91
N TYR A 85 -0.46 6.31 -6.58
CA TYR A 85 -1.38 6.95 -7.52
C TYR A 85 -1.09 8.45 -7.64
N PRO A 86 -1.21 9.03 -8.85
CA PRO A 86 -1.14 10.46 -8.99
C PRO A 86 -2.36 11.10 -8.32
N LYS A 87 -2.19 12.36 -7.90
CA LYS A 87 -3.33 13.15 -7.42
C LYS A 87 -4.32 13.38 -8.55
N ARG A 88 -5.60 13.20 -8.25
CA ARG A 88 -6.68 13.46 -9.20
C ARG A 88 -6.61 14.91 -9.70
N GLY A 89 -6.59 15.07 -11.03
CA GLY A 89 -6.52 16.38 -11.67
C GLY A 89 -5.12 17.02 -11.68
N GLN A 90 -4.09 16.31 -11.22
CA GLN A 90 -2.69 16.74 -11.32
C GLN A 90 -1.94 15.88 -12.33
N ARG A 91 -0.88 16.45 -12.91
CA ARG A 91 0.05 15.69 -13.75
C ARG A 91 0.68 14.59 -12.88
N PRO A 92 0.74 13.33 -13.36
CA PRO A 92 1.43 12.28 -12.62
C PRO A 92 2.89 12.65 -12.36
N PRO A 93 3.40 12.45 -11.13
CA PRO A 93 4.83 12.59 -10.88
C PRO A 93 5.60 11.58 -11.75
N SER A 94 6.83 11.92 -12.12
CA SER A 94 7.70 11.01 -12.87
C SER A 94 7.98 9.75 -12.03
N PRO A 95 8.25 8.61 -12.67
CA PRO A 95 8.67 7.40 -11.95
C PRO A 95 9.86 7.65 -11.02
N GLU A 96 10.81 8.50 -11.45
CA GLU A 96 11.99 8.91 -10.67
C GLU A 96 11.63 9.60 -9.36
N ASN A 97 10.58 10.43 -9.34
CA ASN A 97 10.12 11.09 -8.12
C ASN A 97 9.49 10.10 -7.13
N VAL A 98 8.96 8.97 -7.63
CA VAL A 98 8.33 7.92 -6.82
C VAL A 98 9.34 6.85 -6.38
N THR A 99 10.48 6.72 -7.07
CA THR A 99 11.53 5.73 -6.76
C THR A 99 11.97 5.76 -5.30
N PRO A 100 12.32 6.91 -4.68
CA PRO A 100 12.72 6.95 -3.27
C PRO A 100 11.62 6.48 -2.31
N LEU A 101 10.34 6.67 -2.69
CA LEU A 101 9.20 6.23 -1.89
C LEU A 101 9.02 4.72 -1.96
N VAL A 102 9.22 4.15 -3.14
CA VAL A 102 9.21 2.70 -3.35
C VAL A 102 10.36 2.04 -2.60
N GLU A 103 11.56 2.59 -2.70
CA GLU A 103 12.74 2.09 -1.99
C GLU A 103 12.56 2.18 -0.48
N GLY A 104 12.04 3.31 0.01
CA GLY A 104 11.65 3.48 1.41
C GLY A 104 10.64 2.45 1.87
N LEU A 105 9.56 2.24 1.11
CA LEU A 105 8.55 1.24 1.42
C LEU A 105 9.17 -0.16 1.54
N ARG A 106 10.05 -0.55 0.60
CA ARG A 106 10.77 -1.83 0.63
C ARG A 106 11.60 -1.96 1.91
N GLN A 107 12.40 -0.96 2.25
CA GLN A 107 13.24 -0.97 3.46
C GLN A 107 12.45 -1.14 4.76
N PHE A 108 11.23 -0.59 4.83
CA PHE A 108 10.36 -0.78 5.98
C PHE A 108 9.73 -2.18 6.00
N LEU A 109 9.24 -2.66 4.85
CA LEU A 109 8.61 -3.98 4.74
C LEU A 109 9.61 -5.14 4.86
N ASP A 110 10.88 -4.96 4.49
CA ASP A 110 11.95 -5.95 4.67
C ASP A 110 12.22 -6.28 6.16
N LYS A 111 11.75 -5.42 7.08
CA LYS A 111 11.82 -5.67 8.53
C LYS A 111 10.71 -6.59 9.03
N VAL A 112 9.77 -6.98 8.18
CA VAL A 112 8.70 -7.93 8.51
C VAL A 112 9.16 -9.33 8.09
N PRO A 113 9.44 -10.25 9.04
CA PRO A 113 9.86 -11.60 8.71
C PRO A 113 8.83 -12.31 7.84
N GLY A 114 9.29 -12.95 6.76
CA GLY A 114 8.43 -13.67 5.83
C GLY A 114 7.63 -12.79 4.86
N ALA A 115 7.79 -11.46 4.91
CA ALA A 115 7.19 -10.58 3.91
C ALA A 115 7.91 -10.70 2.56
N ALA A 116 7.12 -10.79 1.49
CA ALA A 116 7.61 -10.80 0.13
C ALA A 116 6.90 -9.74 -0.70
N ILE A 117 7.65 -8.77 -1.23
CA ILE A 117 7.13 -7.70 -2.09
C ILE A 117 7.56 -7.94 -3.54
N THR A 118 6.58 -8.07 -4.42
CA THR A 118 6.77 -8.31 -5.85
C THR A 118 6.22 -7.14 -6.64
N GLU A 119 7.01 -6.59 -7.56
CA GLU A 119 6.52 -5.57 -8.47
C GLU A 119 5.62 -6.21 -9.52
N VAL A 120 4.45 -5.60 -9.71
CA VAL A 120 3.47 -6.07 -10.68
C VAL A 120 3.41 -5.04 -11.79
N THR A 121 3.92 -5.41 -12.96
CA THR A 121 3.71 -4.64 -14.17
C THR A 121 2.22 -4.71 -14.50
N ALA A 122 1.52 -3.57 -14.46
CA ALA A 122 0.15 -3.51 -14.95
C ALA A 122 0.15 -4.00 -16.41
N GLN A 123 -0.47 -5.16 -16.67
CA GLN A 123 -0.74 -5.58 -18.03
C GLN A 123 -1.70 -4.55 -18.64
N ARG A 124 -1.25 -3.90 -19.71
CA ARG A 124 -2.05 -2.93 -20.48
C ARG A 124 -3.14 -3.63 -21.27
#